data_AF-A0A952D7M3-F1
#
_entry.id   AF-A0A952D7M3-F1
#
_cell.length_a   1.000
_cell.length_b   1.000
_cell.length_c   1.000
_cell.angle_alpha   90.00
_cell.angle_beta   90.00
_cell.angle_gamma   90.00
#
_symmetry.space_group_name_H-M   'P 1'
#
loop_
_entity.id
_entity.type
_entity.pdbx_description
1 polymer ?
#
loop_
_entity_poly.entity_id
_entity_poly.type
_entity_poly.pdbx_seq_one_letter_code
_entity_poly.pdbx_strand_id
1 'polypeptide(L)'
;FYGYICEAFFAFYSGNPFERDMMLNRMTGPYWWSYAALIFCNGLAPQILWSKKIRQNLPVLMVVCFIVSIGMWLERFVIVATTLHRDFLPSSWGMYFGTFWDWSLYIGTMGLFTFLMWLFLRFLPIINIFEVKELFYKMTGRHGAPKPAAVVARTPEKVTADE
;
A
#
# COMPACT_ATOMS: atom_id res chain seq x y z
N PHE A 1 9.71 9.64 -1.25
CA PHE A 1 10.73 10.67 -1.52
C PHE A 1 10.92 11.67 -0.38
N TYR A 2 9.87 12.35 0.10
CA TYR A 2 10.01 13.35 1.18
C TYR A 2 10.83 12.87 2.39
N GLY A 3 10.48 11.71 2.96
CA GLY A 3 11.20 11.17 4.13
C GLY A 3 12.70 10.97 3.92
N TYR A 4 13.11 10.35 2.81
CA TYR A 4 14.54 10.11 2.51
C TYR A 4 15.31 11.41 2.27
N ILE A 5 14.68 12.40 1.63
CA ILE A 5 15.30 13.72 1.40
C ILE A 5 15.46 14.45 2.73
N CYS A 6 14.44 14.43 3.59
CA CYS A 6 14.52 15.00 4.93
C CYS A 6 15.59 14.32 5.78
N GLU A 7 15.71 13.00 5.72
CA GLU A 7 16.75 12.25 6.44
C GLU A 7 18.16 12.67 5.99
N ALA A 8 18.39 12.79 4.67
CA ALA A 8 19.66 13.27 4.13
C ALA A 8 19.93 14.73 4.53
N PHE A 9 18.90 15.56 4.51
CA PHE A 9 19.00 16.97 4.91
C PHE A 9 19.33 17.11 6.40
N PHE A 10 18.62 16.40 7.27
CA PHE A 10 18.87 16.45 8.71
C PHE A 10 20.23 15.86 9.09
N ALA A 11 20.67 14.77 8.46
CA ALA A 11 22.01 14.22 8.68
C ALA A 11 23.13 15.18 8.26
N PHE A 12 22.89 16.02 7.23
CA PHE A 12 23.82 17.07 6.84
C PHE A 12 23.73 18.29 7.78
N TYR A 13 22.52 18.69 8.16
CA TYR A 13 22.25 19.86 8.99
C TYR A 13 22.65 19.68 10.45
N SER A 14 22.55 18.46 11.00
CA SER A 14 22.83 18.18 12.42
C SER A 14 24.28 18.41 12.81
N GLY A 15 25.22 18.41 11.86
CA GLY A 15 26.65 18.62 12.10
C GLY A 15 27.32 17.49 12.91
N ASN A 16 26.59 16.40 13.21
CA ASN A 16 27.13 15.26 13.92
C ASN A 16 27.91 14.34 12.95
N PRO A 17 29.21 14.10 13.16
CA PRO A 17 30.00 13.25 12.28
C PRO A 17 29.41 11.83 12.15
N PHE A 18 28.82 11.29 13.21
CA PHE A 18 28.24 9.94 13.19
C PHE A 18 26.99 9.83 12.30
N GLU A 19 26.12 10.84 12.30
CA GLU A 19 24.94 10.86 11.43
C GLU A 19 25.31 11.06 9.96
N ARG A 20 26.32 11.90 9.70
CA ARG A 20 26.85 12.10 8.36
C ARG A 20 27.51 10.83 7.84
N ASP A 21 28.31 10.16 8.66
CA ASP A 21 28.99 8.92 8.30
C ASP A 21 28.01 7.76 8.12
N MET A 22 26.92 7.72 8.90
CA MET A 22 25.81 6.79 8.67
C MET A 22 25.17 7.00 7.29
N MET A 23 24.87 8.25 6.92
CA MET A 23 24.26 8.55 5.62
C MET A 23 25.23 8.24 4.46
N LEU A 24 26.51 8.58 4.60
CA LEU A 24 27.55 8.24 3.62
C LEU A 24 27.71 6.72 3.48
N ASN A 25 27.72 5.97 4.58
CA ASN A 25 27.80 4.51 4.55
C ASN A 25 26.57 3.87 3.88
N ARG A 26 25.39 4.47 3.97
CA ARG A 26 24.22 4.02 3.21
C ARG A 26 24.36 4.26 1.71
N MET A 27 24.98 5.38 1.31
CA MET A 27 25.12 5.77 -0.10
C MET A 27 26.30 5.08 -0.82
N THR A 28 27.43 4.86 -0.14
CA THR A 28 28.67 4.35 -0.75
C THR A 28 29.28 3.15 -0.04
N GLY A 29 28.72 2.73 1.10
CA GLY A 29 29.21 1.60 1.88
C GLY A 29 28.81 0.24 1.30
N PRO A 30 29.06 -0.86 2.03
CA PRO A 30 28.87 -2.23 1.51
C PRO A 30 27.40 -2.57 1.17
N TYR A 31 26.44 -1.83 1.73
CA TYR A 31 25.00 -1.96 1.46
C TYR A 31 24.46 -0.88 0.52
N TRP A 32 25.31 -0.22 -0.28
CA TRP A 32 24.87 0.82 -1.23
C TRP A 32 23.79 0.33 -2.21
N TRP A 33 23.87 -0.94 -2.62
CA TRP A 33 22.94 -1.54 -3.58
C TRP A 33 21.53 -1.67 -3.00
N SER A 34 21.38 -1.92 -1.69
CA SER A 34 20.08 -2.02 -1.04
C SER A 34 19.46 -0.63 -0.86
N TYR A 35 20.28 0.39 -0.58
CA TYR A 35 19.80 1.78 -0.55
C TYR A 35 19.40 2.29 -1.95
N ALA A 36 20.17 1.97 -3.00
CA ALA A 36 19.81 2.33 -4.37
C ALA A 36 18.51 1.64 -4.83
N ALA A 37 18.38 0.34 -4.53
CA ALA A 37 17.15 -0.41 -4.81
C ALA A 37 15.94 0.13 -4.02
N LEU A 38 16.14 0.62 -2.80
CA LEU A 38 15.08 1.26 -2.00
C LEU A 38 14.54 2.52 -2.69
N ILE A 39 15.44 3.41 -3.11
CA ILE A 39 15.05 4.63 -3.83
C ILE A 39 14.35 4.29 -5.14
N PHE A 40 14.80 3.26 -5.85
CA PHE A 40 14.14 2.82 -7.08
C PHE A 40 12.74 2.25 -6.82
N CYS A 41 12.60 1.29 -5.90
CA CYS A 41 11.35 0.58 -5.66
C CYS A 41 10.29 1.46 -4.96
N ASN A 42 10.65 2.25 -3.95
CA ASN A 42 9.69 3.09 -3.22
C ASN A 42 9.62 4.52 -3.75
N GLY A 43 10.70 5.01 -4.34
CA GLY A 43 10.72 6.34 -4.95
C GLY A 43 10.14 6.31 -6.35
N LEU A 44 10.79 5.60 -7.28
CA LEU A 44 10.47 5.66 -8.71
C LEU A 44 9.24 4.81 -9.09
N ALA A 45 9.11 3.59 -8.57
CA ALA A 45 8.04 2.69 -9.02
C ALA A 45 6.62 3.28 -8.86
N PRO A 46 6.28 3.99 -7.76
CA PRO A 46 4.97 4.64 -7.64
C PRO A 46 4.77 5.82 -8.59
N GLN A 47 5.84 6.49 -9.06
CA GLN A 47 5.71 7.63 -9.98
C GLN A 47 5.10 7.21 -11.33
N ILE A 48 5.28 5.95 -11.71
CA ILE A 48 4.71 5.37 -12.93
C ILE A 48 3.17 5.40 -12.88
N LEU A 49 2.56 5.36 -11.69
CA LEU A 49 1.11 5.40 -11.49
C LEU A 49 0.50 6.79 -11.74
N TRP A 50 1.31 7.83 -11.95
CA TRP A 50 0.82 9.16 -12.34
C TRP A 50 0.09 9.13 -13.70
N SER A 51 0.49 8.22 -14.59
CA SER A 51 -0.17 8.04 -15.87
C SER A 51 -1.48 7.26 -15.72
N LYS A 52 -2.59 7.88 -16.13
CA LYS A 52 -3.93 7.25 -16.13
C LYS A 52 -3.96 5.93 -16.90
N LYS A 53 -3.22 5.83 -18.01
CA LYS A 53 -3.14 4.62 -18.85
C LYS A 53 -2.54 3.44 -18.09
N ILE A 54 -1.55 3.70 -17.23
CA ILE A 54 -0.84 2.67 -16.47
C ILE A 54 -1.66 2.24 -15.26
N ARG A 55 -2.28 3.19 -14.56
CA ARG A 55 -3.14 2.90 -13.40
C ARG A 55 -4.40 2.08 -13.75
N GLN A 56 -4.90 2.19 -14.97
CA GLN A 56 -6.07 1.42 -15.43
C GLN A 56 -5.70 0.02 -15.94
N ASN A 57 -4.41 -0.30 -16.04
CA ASN A 57 -3.94 -1.59 -16.54
C ASN A 57 -3.62 -2.53 -15.37
N LEU A 58 -4.50 -3.51 -15.13
CA LEU A 58 -4.43 -4.43 -13.99
C LEU A 58 -3.09 -5.19 -13.87
N PRO A 59 -2.53 -5.83 -14.91
CA PRO A 59 -1.24 -6.51 -14.81
C PRO A 59 -0.09 -5.57 -14.44
N VAL A 60 -0.10 -4.33 -14.94
CA VAL A 60 0.95 -3.35 -14.58
C VAL A 60 0.80 -2.95 -13.12
N LEU A 61 -0.44 -2.73 -12.65
CA LEU A 61 -0.71 -2.43 -11.24
C LEU A 61 -0.23 -3.57 -10.33
N MET A 62 -0.50 -4.83 -10.69
CA MET A 62 -0.05 -6.01 -9.94
C MET A 62 1.48 -6.06 -9.82
N VAL A 63 2.21 -5.84 -10.91
CA VAL A 63 3.68 -5.81 -10.88
C VAL A 63 4.19 -4.67 -10.00
N VAL A 64 3.61 -3.48 -10.11
CA VAL A 64 3.98 -2.33 -9.25
C VAL A 64 3.70 -2.64 -7.77
N CYS A 65 2.57 -3.28 -7.46
CA CYS A 65 2.26 -3.70 -6.09
C CYS A 65 3.33 -4.63 -5.52
N PHE A 66 3.77 -5.66 -6.27
CA PHE A 66 4.85 -6.54 -5.82
C PHE A 66 6.17 -5.79 -5.61
N ILE A 67 6.55 -4.90 -6.53
CA ILE A 67 7.77 -4.10 -6.42
C ILE A 67 7.74 -3.23 -5.16
N VAL A 68 6.61 -2.56 -4.89
CA VAL A 68 6.45 -1.71 -3.70
C VAL A 68 6.45 -2.55 -2.42
N SER A 69 5.80 -3.72 -2.40
CA SER A 69 5.85 -4.62 -1.24
C SER A 69 7.27 -5.06 -0.89
N ILE A 70 8.08 -5.39 -1.91
CA ILE A 70 9.51 -5.70 -1.73
C ILE A 70 10.27 -4.46 -1.26
N GLY A 71 9.98 -3.28 -1.85
CA GLY A 71 10.60 -2.01 -1.46
C GLY A 71 10.35 -1.63 -0.01
N MET A 72 9.14 -1.84 0.51
CA MET A 72 8.80 -1.59 1.93
C MET A 72 9.52 -2.56 2.87
N TRP A 73 9.70 -3.82 2.48
CA TRP A 73 10.52 -4.76 3.24
C TRP A 73 12.00 -4.33 3.24
N LEU A 74 12.51 -3.93 2.07
CA LEU A 74 13.87 -3.43 1.91
C LEU A 74 14.11 -2.16 2.73
N GLU A 75 13.11 -1.28 2.88
CA GLU A 75 13.20 -0.10 3.74
C GLU A 75 13.52 -0.48 5.18
N ARG A 76 12.79 -1.47 5.72
CA ARG A 76 13.01 -1.96 7.09
C ARG A 76 14.36 -2.65 7.23
N PHE A 77 14.77 -3.41 6.22
CA PHE A 77 16.10 -3.99 6.19
C PHE A 77 17.20 -2.91 6.20
N VAL A 78 17.09 -1.88 5.36
CA VAL A 78 18.08 -0.80 5.28
C VAL A 78 18.15 -0.03 6.60
N ILE A 79 17.03 0.38 7.18
CA ILE A 79 17.03 1.14 8.45
C ILE A 79 17.69 0.34 9.57
N VAL A 80 17.42 -0.95 9.70
CA VAL A 80 17.97 -1.77 10.79
C VAL A 80 19.39 -2.22 10.50
N ALA A 81 19.62 -2.93 9.39
CA ALA A 81 20.90 -3.57 9.11
C ALA A 81 22.03 -2.57 8.83
N THR A 82 21.76 -1.48 8.11
CA THR A 82 22.82 -0.50 7.78
C THR A 82 23.22 0.36 8.97
N THR A 83 22.28 0.61 9.89
CA THR A 83 22.55 1.37 11.12
C THR A 83 23.31 0.50 12.12
N LEU A 84 22.91 -0.76 12.31
CA LEU A 84 23.51 -1.64 13.32
C LEU A 84 24.87 -2.22 12.91
N HIS A 85 25.14 -2.33 11.60
CA HIS A 85 26.46 -2.76 11.12
C HIS A 85 27.58 -1.81 11.55
N ARG A 86 27.30 -0.49 11.59
CA ARG A 86 28.30 0.55 11.86
C ARG A 86 27.88 1.37 13.06
N ASP A 87 28.16 0.83 14.24
CA ASP A 87 27.99 1.54 15.50
C ASP A 87 29.14 2.54 15.79
N PHE A 88 28.98 3.32 16.86
CA PHE A 88 29.93 4.33 17.33
C PHE A 88 31.34 3.79 17.57
N LEU A 89 31.50 2.51 17.94
CA LEU A 89 32.80 1.88 18.16
C LEU A 89 33.25 1.09 16.90
N PRO A 90 34.41 1.42 16.32
CA PRO A 90 34.94 0.71 15.15
C PRO A 90 35.20 -0.79 15.38
N SER A 91 35.46 -1.21 16.62
CA SER A 91 35.70 -2.60 16.99
C SER A 91 34.46 -3.50 16.87
N SER A 92 33.26 -2.91 16.87
CA SER A 92 31.99 -3.62 16.85
C SER A 92 31.38 -3.73 15.44
N TRP A 93 32.13 -3.34 14.41
CA TRP A 93 31.65 -3.39 13.04
C TRP A 93 31.54 -4.83 12.54
N GLY A 94 30.35 -5.22 12.07
CA GLY A 94 30.08 -6.58 11.64
C GLY A 94 29.05 -6.67 10.52
N MET A 95 29.34 -7.53 9.54
CA MET A 95 28.47 -7.79 8.38
C MET A 95 27.34 -8.75 8.76
N TYR A 96 26.10 -8.37 8.41
CA TYR A 96 24.97 -9.27 8.51
C TYR A 96 24.85 -10.13 7.25
N PHE A 97 24.86 -11.45 7.45
CA PHE A 97 24.56 -12.46 6.43
C PHE A 97 23.38 -13.29 6.93
N GLY A 98 22.28 -13.29 6.17
CA GLY A 98 21.10 -14.06 6.53
C GLY A 98 21.40 -15.56 6.53
N THR A 99 21.15 -16.21 7.65
CA THR A 99 21.29 -17.66 7.77
C THR A 99 20.11 -18.36 7.10
N PHE A 100 20.23 -19.66 6.85
CA PHE A 100 19.12 -20.47 6.35
C PHE A 100 17.87 -20.33 7.24
N TRP A 101 18.06 -20.27 8.55
CA TRP A 101 16.97 -20.18 9.51
C TRP A 101 16.20 -18.86 9.41
N ASP A 102 16.89 -17.74 9.20
CA ASP A 102 16.27 -16.42 9.02
C ASP A 102 15.30 -16.41 7.83
N TRP A 103 15.75 -16.95 6.69
CA TRP A 103 14.92 -17.05 5.49
C TRP A 103 13.80 -18.06 5.64
N SER A 104 14.05 -19.20 6.30
CA SER A 104 13.04 -20.21 6.54
C SER A 104 11.89 -19.69 7.42
N LEU A 105 12.22 -18.89 8.45
CA LEU A 105 11.25 -18.32 9.36
C LEU A 105 10.45 -17.22 8.64
N TYR A 106 11.12 -16.37 7.87
CA TYR A 106 10.45 -15.36 7.02
C TYR A 106 9.44 -16.01 6.07
N ILE A 107 9.85 -17.00 5.28
CA ILE A 107 8.95 -17.72 4.37
C ILE A 107 7.86 -18.47 5.16
N GLY A 108 8.21 -19.03 6.32
CA GLY A 108 7.27 -19.69 7.22
C GLY A 108 6.14 -18.77 7.67
N THR A 109 6.44 -17.51 8.04
CA THR A 109 5.39 -16.53 8.40
C THR A 109 4.48 -16.18 7.23
N MET A 110 5.02 -16.05 6.02
CA MET A 110 4.22 -15.82 4.81
C MET A 110 3.30 -17.01 4.53
N GLY A 111 3.82 -18.23 4.67
CA GLY A 111 3.04 -19.46 4.52
C GLY A 111 1.93 -19.58 5.56
N LEU A 112 2.22 -19.28 6.84
CA LEU A 112 1.24 -19.27 7.91
C LEU A 112 0.13 -18.23 7.64
N PHE A 113 0.50 -17.02 7.22
CA PHE A 113 -0.46 -15.98 6.85
C PHE A 113 -1.37 -16.42 5.70
N THR A 114 -0.81 -16.95 4.62
CA THR A 114 -1.60 -17.44 3.48
C THR A 114 -2.49 -18.62 3.87
N PHE A 115 -2.00 -19.53 4.70
CA PHE A 115 -2.76 -20.66 5.23
C PHE A 115 -3.97 -20.19 6.04
N LEU A 116 -3.78 -19.25 6.98
CA LEU A 116 -4.86 -18.66 7.77
C LEU A 116 -5.83 -17.85 6.90
N MET A 117 -5.33 -17.14 5.88
CA MET A 117 -6.17 -16.45 4.91
C MET A 117 -7.03 -17.44 4.10
N TRP A 118 -6.49 -18.56 3.64
CA TRP A 118 -7.29 -19.60 2.96
C TRP A 118 -8.34 -20.22 3.87
N LEU A 119 -8.00 -20.43 5.13
CA LEU A 119 -8.95 -20.89 6.15
C LEU A 119 -10.11 -19.89 6.31
N PHE A 120 -9.79 -18.59 6.42
CA PHE A 120 -10.80 -17.52 6.48
C PHE A 120 -11.69 -17.49 5.23
N LEU A 121 -11.10 -17.53 4.03
CA LEU A 121 -11.84 -17.53 2.76
C LEU A 121 -12.76 -18.74 2.60
N ARG A 122 -12.43 -19.88 3.23
CA ARG A 122 -13.23 -21.10 3.17
C ARG A 122 -14.38 -21.11 4.19
N PHE A 123 -14.14 -20.62 5.40
CA PHE A 123 -15.11 -20.74 6.50
C PHE A 123 -16.00 -19.50 6.68
N LEU A 124 -15.59 -18.33 6.19
CA LEU A 124 -16.31 -17.07 6.38
C LEU A 124 -16.64 -16.40 5.03
N PRO A 125 -17.76 -15.67 4.93
CA PRO A 125 -18.10 -14.92 3.73
C PRO A 125 -17.10 -13.79 3.49
N ILE A 126 -16.52 -13.75 2.28
CA ILE A 126 -15.48 -12.79 1.87
C ILE A 126 -16.00 -11.36 1.81
N ILE A 127 -17.29 -11.20 1.53
CA ILE A 127 -17.96 -9.91 1.35
C ILE A 127 -19.08 -9.78 2.37
N ASN A 128 -19.16 -8.62 3.03
CA ASN A 128 -20.27 -8.31 3.92
C ASN A 128 -21.58 -8.13 3.13
N ILE A 129 -22.45 -9.13 3.20
CA ILE A 129 -23.71 -9.18 2.43
C ILE A 129 -24.66 -8.03 2.82
N PHE A 130 -24.62 -7.57 4.08
CA PHE A 130 -25.49 -6.48 4.54
C PHE A 130 -25.14 -5.15 3.86
N GLU A 131 -23.85 -4.82 3.80
CA GLU A 131 -23.36 -3.61 3.12
C GLU A 131 -23.63 -3.64 1.61
N VAL A 132 -23.44 -4.81 0.97
CA VAL A 132 -23.74 -4.95 -0.47
C VAL A 132 -25.22 -4.74 -0.75
N LYS A 133 -26.11 -5.27 0.09
CA LYS A 133 -27.56 -5.06 -0.03
C LYS A 133 -27.93 -3.60 0.17
N GLU A 134 -27.34 -2.92 1.15
CA GLU A 134 -27.56 -1.49 1.38
C GLU A 134 -27.07 -0.64 0.20
N LEU A 135 -25.89 -0.95 -0.34
CA LEU A 135 -25.33 -0.27 -1.52
C LEU A 135 -26.22 -0.49 -2.75
N PHE A 136 -26.74 -1.70 -2.95
CA PHE A 136 -27.68 -2.02 -4.03
C PHE A 136 -28.98 -1.22 -3.91
N TYR A 137 -29.53 -1.09 -2.69
CA TYR A 137 -30.71 -0.27 -2.44
C TYR A 137 -30.44 1.22 -2.72
N LYS A 138 -29.27 1.74 -2.28
CA LYS A 138 -28.84 3.12 -2.56
C LYS A 138 -28.66 3.41 -4.04
N MET A 139 -28.11 2.47 -4.82
CA MET A 139 -27.93 2.62 -6.27
C MET A 139 -29.25 2.51 -7.05
N THR A 140 -30.14 1.60 -6.63
CA THR A 140 -31.46 1.38 -7.27
C THR A 140 -32.45 2.50 -6.93
N GLY A 141 -32.49 2.96 -5.68
CA GLY A 141 -33.32 4.10 -5.26
C GLY A 141 -32.95 5.43 -5.91
N ARG A 142 -31.71 5.56 -6.40
CA ARG A 142 -31.25 6.73 -7.18
C ARG A 142 -31.67 6.70 -8.65
N HIS A 143 -31.91 5.52 -9.22
CA HIS A 143 -32.37 5.35 -10.61
C HIS A 143 -33.89 5.14 -10.74
N GLY A 144 -34.59 4.84 -9.64
CA GLY A 144 -36.00 4.46 -9.63
C GLY A 144 -36.99 5.50 -9.11
N ALA A 145 -36.57 6.74 -8.82
CA ALA A 145 -37.50 7.81 -8.46
C ALA A 145 -37.85 8.63 -9.72
N PRO A 146 -38.99 8.38 -10.41
CA PRO A 146 -39.60 9.49 -11.13
C PRO A 146 -39.86 10.58 -10.08
N LYS A 147 -39.41 11.82 -10.36
CA LYS A 147 -39.92 12.99 -9.63
C LYS A 147 -41.43 12.79 -9.51
N PRO A 148 -42.04 12.90 -8.31
CA PRO A 148 -43.49 12.97 -8.25
C PRO A 148 -43.88 14.25 -8.99
N ALA A 149 -44.15 14.10 -10.28
CA ALA A 149 -44.83 15.09 -11.08
C ALA A 149 -46.14 15.33 -10.34
N ALA A 150 -46.34 16.59 -9.97
CA ALA A 150 -47.47 17.10 -9.23
C ALA A 150 -48.71 16.24 -9.44
N VAL A 151 -49.26 15.75 -8.34
CA VAL A 151 -50.64 15.25 -8.28
C VAL A 151 -51.52 16.45 -8.67
N VAL A 152 -51.68 16.62 -9.98
CA VAL A 152 -52.57 17.59 -10.60
C VAL A 152 -53.96 17.09 -10.26
N ALA A 153 -54.61 17.84 -9.37
CA ALA A 153 -56.03 17.76 -9.12
C ALA A 153 -56.79 17.68 -10.45
N ARG A 154 -57.44 16.54 -10.70
CA ARG A 154 -58.59 16.46 -11.58
C ARG A 154 -59.73 15.82 -10.79
N THR A 155 -60.56 16.70 -10.25
CA THR A 155 -61.95 16.45 -9.88
C THR A 155 -62.68 15.77 -11.05
N PRO A 156 -63.50 14.73 -10.81
CA PRO A 156 -64.25 14.08 -11.88
C PRO A 156 -65.48 14.92 -12.22
N GLU A 157 -65.56 15.37 -13.47
CA GLU A 157 -66.76 16.00 -14.05
C GLU A 157 -67.59 14.94 -14.79
N LYS A 158 -68.84 14.79 -14.34
CA LYS A 158 -70.06 14.32 -15.03
C LYS A 158 -70.11 12.90 -15.62
N VAL A 159 -70.92 12.06 -14.99
CA VAL A 159 -71.62 10.95 -15.65
C VAL A 159 -73.09 11.36 -15.80
N THR A 160 -73.47 11.72 -17.02
CA THR A 160 -74.85 11.78 -17.52
C THR A 160 -75.06 10.60 -18.46
N ALA A 161 -76.07 9.77 -18.19
CA ALA A 161 -76.88 8.95 -19.10
C ALA A 161 -77.75 8.08 -18.17
N ASP A 162 -79.06 8.30 -18.07
CA ASP A 162 -80.08 7.83 -19.04
C ASP A 162 -80.01 6.30 -19.23
N GLU A 163 -80.79 5.58 -18.41
CA GLU A 163 -81.70 4.45 -18.67
C GLU A 163 -81.99 3.65 -17.40
#